data_AF-A0A5D0TT21-F1
#
_entry.id   AF-A0A5D0TT21-F1
#
_cell.length_a   1.000
_cell.length_b   1.000
_cell.length_c   1.000
_cell.angle_alpha   90.00
_cell.angle_beta   90.00
_cell.angle_gamma   90.00
#
_symmetry.space_group_name_H-M   'P 1'
#
loop_
_entity.id
_entity.type
_entity.pdbx_description
1 polymer ?
#
loop_
_entity_poly.entity_id
_entity_poly.type
_entity_poly.pdbx_seq_one_letter_code
_entity_poly.pdbx_strand_id
1 'polypeptide(L)'
;MTYTTGPFGAETAPLTDRPLTADPGVPAPAGPPLAEGPAGGPSTGPSAGEAPRPRKERDPYFDNAKYFAILLVVAGHSLANLLNVPVAKGLYIFIYLFHMPLFIVITGYFSRNWTFAGGKARKLITNVGVPYVVFEFAYSIYDWLAGRNELEISLLNPYYLTWFLLALFMWRLSTPVWQQIRWPLAVAVGFALLSYMSDLGGTFDIHRVIGLLPFYVLGLTLKPVHFELLKKPVARPIGAVVLLAGLGGTYLVMDHMSRNWIFWKDAHFELGVGNFYGTLMRLAMFAAATVLVAAFLALVPRRRHWFTKLGAYTLYAYLLHGFVTRLLNFTGWWHADWMHTIPGVFVVICGALVVGTALCSKPVVRTMSWALEPKLTWVFTPLRRPGASR
;
A
#
# COMPACT_ATOMS: atom_id res chain seq x y z
N MET A 1 -44.60 -10.63 38.58
CA MET A 1 -45.33 -9.35 38.41
C MET A 1 -46.07 -9.44 37.11
N THR A 2 -47.37 -9.61 37.24
CA THR A 2 -48.33 -9.96 36.20
C THR A 2 -49.41 -8.90 36.32
N TYR A 3 -49.78 -8.23 35.23
CA TYR A 3 -51.02 -7.46 35.18
C TYR A 3 -51.72 -7.70 33.85
N THR A 4 -52.80 -8.45 33.98
CA THR A 4 -53.94 -8.62 33.08
C THR A 4 -54.96 -7.52 33.38
N THR A 5 -55.70 -7.01 32.38
CA THR A 5 -57.18 -6.87 32.33
C THR A 5 -57.63 -5.95 31.17
N GLY A 6 -58.56 -6.42 30.31
CA GLY A 6 -59.47 -5.58 29.49
C GLY A 6 -60.78 -5.31 30.26
N PRO A 7 -61.99 -5.31 29.66
CA PRO A 7 -62.52 -4.76 28.39
C PRO A 7 -63.80 -3.88 28.63
N PHE A 8 -64.38 -3.21 27.62
CA PHE A 8 -65.80 -2.74 27.48
C PHE A 8 -65.90 -2.04 26.10
N GLY A 9 -66.87 -2.17 25.17
CA GLY A 9 -68.21 -2.75 25.11
C GLY A 9 -69.12 -1.79 24.30
N ALA A 10 -69.72 -2.25 23.17
CA ALA A 10 -71.02 -1.93 22.51
C ALA A 10 -71.64 -0.50 22.63
N GLU A 11 -72.45 0.10 21.75
CA GLU A 11 -73.16 -0.16 20.48
C GLU A 11 -74.09 1.07 20.30
N THR A 12 -74.46 1.47 19.08
CA THR A 12 -75.81 1.97 18.68
C THR A 12 -75.79 2.70 17.31
N ALA A 13 -76.66 2.23 16.41
CA ALA A 13 -77.16 2.96 15.23
C ALA A 13 -78.37 3.84 15.61
N PRO A 14 -78.87 4.74 14.72
CA PRO A 14 -79.91 4.31 13.78
C PRO A 14 -79.91 4.97 12.38
N LEU A 15 -80.76 4.40 11.52
CA LEU A 15 -81.24 4.75 10.16
C LEU A 15 -82.00 6.12 10.15
N THR A 16 -82.41 6.83 9.08
CA THR A 16 -82.80 6.65 7.67
C THR A 16 -82.58 8.01 6.93
N ASP A 17 -82.49 8.16 5.60
CA ASP A 17 -83.63 8.26 4.67
C ASP A 17 -83.17 8.23 3.18
N ARG A 18 -84.02 7.59 2.37
CA ARG A 18 -84.01 7.48 0.90
C ARG A 18 -85.25 8.24 0.37
N PRO A 19 -85.36 8.56 -0.93
CA PRO A 19 -86.15 7.72 -1.87
C PRO A 19 -85.53 7.65 -3.29
N LEU A 20 -85.41 6.48 -3.95
CA LEU A 20 -86.40 5.69 -4.72
C LEU A 20 -86.72 6.21 -6.15
N THR A 21 -86.39 5.38 -7.15
CA THR A 21 -87.26 4.83 -8.24
C THR A 21 -86.35 3.92 -9.11
N ALA A 22 -86.51 2.58 -9.11
CA ALA A 22 -87.46 1.73 -9.87
C ALA A 22 -87.06 1.61 -11.38
N ASP A 23 -86.94 0.46 -12.07
CA ASP A 23 -87.16 -0.99 -11.83
C ASP A 23 -86.55 -1.80 -13.06
N PRO A 24 -86.84 -3.09 -13.39
CA PRO A 24 -85.90 -4.22 -13.27
C PRO A 24 -85.75 -5.14 -14.52
N GLY A 25 -84.94 -6.21 -14.41
CA GLY A 25 -84.99 -7.37 -15.33
C GLY A 25 -83.87 -8.42 -15.09
N VAL A 26 -84.26 -9.67 -14.81
CA VAL A 26 -83.49 -10.84 -14.29
C VAL A 26 -83.71 -12.04 -15.28
N PRO A 27 -83.06 -13.24 -15.24
CA PRO A 27 -81.66 -13.69 -15.14
C PRO A 27 -81.21 -14.68 -16.29
N ALA A 28 -80.03 -15.30 -16.14
CA ALA A 28 -79.34 -16.31 -16.97
C ALA A 28 -80.05 -17.67 -17.22
N PRO A 29 -79.40 -18.62 -17.95
CA PRO A 29 -79.04 -19.88 -17.29
C PRO A 29 -77.64 -20.44 -17.63
N ALA A 30 -77.30 -21.53 -16.92
CA ALA A 30 -75.99 -22.09 -16.64
C ALA A 30 -75.57 -23.32 -17.48
N GLY A 31 -74.26 -23.65 -17.48
CA GLY A 31 -73.76 -25.05 -17.39
C GLY A 31 -72.97 -25.66 -18.58
N PRO A 32 -72.18 -26.75 -18.36
CA PRO A 32 -70.76 -26.95 -18.80
C PRO A 32 -70.58 -28.21 -19.74
N PRO A 33 -69.38 -28.87 -20.00
CA PRO A 33 -68.04 -28.83 -19.37
C PRO A 33 -66.74 -29.00 -20.24
N LEU A 34 -65.61 -28.75 -19.56
CA LEU A 34 -64.23 -29.30 -19.63
C LEU A 34 -63.71 -30.06 -20.88
N ALA A 35 -62.52 -29.67 -21.35
CA ALA A 35 -61.49 -30.59 -21.90
C ALA A 35 -60.06 -30.05 -21.66
N GLU A 36 -59.20 -30.92 -21.13
CA GLU A 36 -57.79 -30.70 -20.76
C GLU A 36 -56.79 -30.91 -21.92
N GLY A 37 -55.70 -30.13 -21.91
CA GLY A 37 -54.34 -30.53 -22.32
C GLY A 37 -53.82 -30.07 -23.71
N PRO A 38 -52.49 -29.95 -23.92
CA PRO A 38 -51.37 -30.26 -23.02
C PRO A 38 -50.39 -29.08 -22.74
N ALA A 39 -49.56 -29.31 -21.72
CA ALA A 39 -48.52 -28.45 -21.18
C ALA A 39 -47.49 -27.96 -22.22
N GLY A 40 -47.41 -26.63 -22.40
CA GLY A 40 -46.24 -25.96 -22.95
C GLY A 40 -45.20 -25.76 -21.85
N GLY A 41 -44.05 -26.45 -21.99
CA GLY A 41 -42.93 -26.32 -21.06
C GLY A 41 -42.45 -24.86 -20.92
N PRO A 42 -41.83 -24.49 -19.78
CA PRO A 42 -41.34 -23.14 -19.59
C PRO A 42 -40.23 -22.88 -20.62
N SER A 43 -40.53 -21.97 -21.55
CA SER A 43 -39.56 -21.38 -22.47
C SER A 43 -38.45 -20.75 -21.64
N THR A 44 -37.28 -21.38 -21.60
CA THR A 44 -36.05 -20.80 -21.09
C THR A 44 -35.60 -19.73 -22.09
N GLY A 45 -36.24 -18.56 -22.00
CA GLY A 45 -35.73 -17.36 -22.64
C GLY A 45 -34.27 -17.14 -22.22
N PRO A 46 -33.40 -16.68 -23.13
CA PRO A 46 -32.01 -16.42 -22.78
C PRO A 46 -32.00 -15.42 -21.62
N SER A 47 -31.49 -15.88 -20.48
CA SER A 47 -31.22 -15.06 -19.30
C SER A 47 -30.53 -13.79 -19.77
N ALA A 48 -31.20 -12.65 -19.59
CA ALA A 48 -30.64 -11.35 -19.87
C ALA A 48 -29.32 -11.25 -19.11
N GLY A 49 -28.21 -11.36 -19.84
CA GLY A 49 -26.87 -11.35 -19.26
C GLY A 49 -26.73 -10.12 -18.40
N GLU A 50 -26.52 -10.33 -17.10
CA GLU A 50 -26.24 -9.29 -16.12
C GLU A 50 -25.17 -8.37 -16.73
N ALA A 51 -25.55 -7.13 -17.04
CA ALA A 51 -24.66 -6.16 -17.66
C ALA A 51 -23.34 -6.12 -16.86
N PRO A 52 -22.16 -6.15 -17.51
CA PRO A 52 -20.90 -6.21 -16.79
C PRO A 52 -20.84 -5.06 -15.78
N ARG A 53 -20.79 -5.40 -14.48
CA ARG A 53 -20.77 -4.38 -13.42
C ARG A 53 -19.66 -3.37 -13.71
N PRO A 54 -19.95 -2.06 -13.67
CA PRO A 54 -18.98 -1.04 -14.03
C PRO A 54 -17.70 -1.24 -13.23
N ARG A 55 -16.59 -1.42 -13.94
CA ARG A 55 -15.28 -1.70 -13.34
C ARG A 55 -14.90 -0.48 -12.52
N LYS A 56 -14.89 -0.59 -11.18
CA LYS A 56 -14.56 0.50 -10.26
C LYS A 56 -13.29 1.20 -10.74
N GLU A 57 -13.44 2.46 -11.14
CA GLU A 57 -12.36 3.22 -11.73
C GLU A 57 -11.26 3.46 -10.69
N ARG A 58 -10.01 3.20 -11.08
CA ARG A 58 -8.84 3.37 -10.23
C ARG A 58 -8.60 4.86 -9.98
N ASP A 59 -8.50 5.27 -8.71
CA ASP A 59 -8.27 6.67 -8.34
C ASP A 59 -6.86 7.11 -8.80
N PRO A 60 -6.75 8.06 -9.75
CA PRO A 60 -5.47 8.50 -10.30
C PRO A 60 -4.54 9.13 -9.26
N TYR A 61 -5.09 9.67 -8.17
CA TYR A 61 -4.30 10.31 -7.10
C TYR A 61 -3.26 9.34 -6.50
N PHE A 62 -3.64 8.10 -6.20
CA PHE A 62 -2.72 7.13 -5.60
C PHE A 62 -1.69 6.60 -6.60
N ASP A 63 -2.03 6.55 -7.89
CA ASP A 63 -1.05 6.19 -8.91
C ASP A 63 -0.02 7.29 -9.11
N ASN A 64 -0.45 8.55 -9.12
CA ASN A 64 0.46 9.70 -9.13
C ASN A 64 1.35 9.70 -7.88
N ALA A 65 0.78 9.45 -6.70
CA ALA A 65 1.55 9.38 -5.45
C ALA A 65 2.63 8.29 -5.50
N LYS A 66 2.28 7.07 -5.92
CA LYS A 66 3.26 5.98 -6.08
C LYS A 66 4.32 6.30 -7.12
N TYR A 67 3.95 6.93 -8.23
CA TYR A 67 4.89 7.34 -9.26
C TYR A 67 5.93 8.32 -8.73
N PHE A 68 5.52 9.41 -8.08
CA PHE A 68 6.49 10.35 -7.50
C PHE A 68 7.28 9.72 -6.35
N ALA A 69 6.66 8.88 -5.52
CA ALA A 69 7.36 8.16 -4.47
C ALA A 69 8.48 7.27 -5.05
N ILE A 70 8.24 6.57 -6.16
CA ILE A 70 9.29 5.69 -6.73
C ILE A 70 10.44 6.49 -7.29
N LEU A 71 10.17 7.67 -7.85
CA LEU A 71 11.22 8.57 -8.31
C LEU A 71 12.09 9.07 -7.14
N LEU A 72 11.50 9.32 -5.96
CA LEU A 72 12.27 9.64 -4.75
C LEU A 72 13.19 8.49 -4.33
N VAL A 73 12.74 7.23 -4.44
CA VAL A 73 13.58 6.05 -4.15
C VAL A 73 14.79 6.01 -5.09
N VAL A 74 14.57 6.14 -6.40
CA VAL A 74 15.65 6.06 -7.39
C VAL A 74 16.63 7.23 -7.22
N ALA A 75 16.12 8.44 -6.99
CA ALA A 75 16.94 9.61 -6.70
C ALA A 75 17.74 9.43 -5.40
N GLY A 76 17.11 8.94 -4.34
CA GLY A 76 17.75 8.69 -3.05
C GLY A 76 18.92 7.70 -3.14
N HIS A 77 18.74 6.58 -3.84
CA HIS A 77 19.82 5.60 -4.05
C HIS A 77 20.95 6.13 -4.94
N SER A 78 20.65 7.05 -5.85
CA SER A 78 21.68 7.72 -6.66
C SER A 78 22.49 8.70 -5.81
N LEU A 79 21.82 9.50 -4.97
CA LEU A 79 22.44 10.45 -4.04
C LEU A 79 23.29 9.78 -2.96
N ALA A 80 23.02 8.52 -2.62
CA ALA A 80 23.81 7.74 -1.66
C ALA A 80 25.30 7.66 -2.03
N ASN A 81 25.65 7.81 -3.32
CA ASN A 81 27.03 7.77 -3.81
C ASN A 81 27.71 9.15 -3.85
N LEU A 82 26.98 10.23 -3.52
CA LEU A 82 27.45 11.62 -3.64
C LEU A 82 27.39 12.37 -2.30
N LEU A 83 27.39 11.65 -1.18
CA LEU A 83 27.19 12.22 0.16
C LEU A 83 28.33 13.14 0.64
N ASN A 84 29.43 13.21 -0.10
CA ASN A 84 30.50 14.19 0.11
C ASN A 84 30.09 15.61 -0.33
N VAL A 85 29.09 15.75 -1.21
CA VAL A 85 28.54 17.05 -1.57
C VAL A 85 27.42 17.42 -0.57
N PRO A 86 27.50 18.57 0.13
CA PRO A 86 26.51 18.93 1.16
C PRO A 86 25.07 18.94 0.64
N VAL A 87 24.86 19.40 -0.61
CA VAL A 87 23.52 19.45 -1.22
C VAL A 87 22.93 18.04 -1.40
N ALA A 88 23.76 17.07 -1.80
CA ALA A 88 23.35 15.68 -1.94
C ALA A 88 23.09 15.03 -0.58
N LYS A 89 23.94 15.29 0.42
CA LYS A 89 23.77 14.77 1.79
C LYS A 89 22.46 15.25 2.42
N GLY A 90 22.16 16.55 2.34
CA GLY A 90 20.92 17.12 2.85
C GLY A 90 19.69 16.53 2.16
N LEU A 91 19.68 16.51 0.82
CA LEU A 91 18.60 15.90 0.04
C LEU A 91 18.41 14.41 0.34
N TYR A 92 19.51 13.67 0.48
CA TYR A 92 19.49 12.25 0.81
C TYR A 92 18.79 12.02 2.16
N ILE A 93 19.20 12.74 3.22
CA ILE A 93 18.59 12.61 4.55
C ILE A 93 17.11 13.00 4.51
N PHE A 94 16.78 14.11 3.84
CA PHE A 94 15.40 14.56 3.67
C PHE A 94 14.52 13.51 2.99
N ILE A 95 14.96 12.96 1.87
CA ILE A 95 14.25 11.92 1.15
C ILE A 95 14.08 10.68 2.03
N TYR A 96 15.15 10.20 2.67
CA TYR A 96 15.14 9.00 3.51
C TYR A 96 14.26 9.12 4.76
N LEU A 97 14.02 10.33 5.25
CA LEU A 97 13.15 10.55 6.40
C LEU A 97 11.68 10.17 6.14
N PHE A 98 11.17 10.31 4.91
CA PHE A 98 9.74 10.10 4.63
C PHE A 98 9.40 9.24 3.41
N HIS A 99 10.32 8.97 2.47
CA HIS A 99 9.94 8.24 1.25
C HIS A 99 9.54 6.78 1.52
N MET A 100 10.22 6.07 2.43
CA MET A 100 9.79 4.72 2.84
C MET A 100 8.49 4.78 3.65
N PRO A 101 8.36 5.62 4.70
CA PRO A 101 7.08 5.84 5.36
C PRO A 101 5.91 6.13 4.40
N LEU A 102 6.12 6.95 3.36
CA LEU A 102 5.13 7.25 2.33
C LEU A 102 4.66 5.99 1.60
N PHE A 103 5.58 5.19 1.09
CA PHE A 103 5.26 3.92 0.41
C PHE A 103 4.52 2.97 1.33
N ILE A 104 4.94 2.90 2.59
CA ILE A 104 4.39 2.00 3.59
C ILE A 104 2.96 2.41 3.96
N VAL A 105 2.70 3.70 4.18
CA VAL A 105 1.35 4.23 4.44
C VAL A 105 0.42 3.94 3.26
N ILE A 106 0.86 4.21 2.02
CA ILE A 106 0.06 3.91 0.81
C ILE A 106 -0.23 2.40 0.72
N THR A 107 0.76 1.56 1.02
CA THR A 107 0.61 0.12 0.94
C THR A 107 -0.30 -0.45 2.03
N GLY A 108 -0.22 0.09 3.25
CA GLY A 108 -1.16 -0.19 4.34
C GLY A 108 -2.59 0.20 3.94
N TYR A 109 -2.78 1.39 3.37
CA TYR A 109 -4.09 1.85 2.90
C TYR A 109 -4.74 0.89 1.90
N PHE A 110 -3.97 0.37 0.94
CA PHE A 110 -4.47 -0.62 -0.01
C PHE A 110 -4.66 -2.02 0.59
N SER A 111 -4.08 -2.30 1.76
CA SER A 111 -4.21 -3.58 2.47
C SER A 111 -5.36 -3.60 3.47
N ARG A 112 -6.04 -2.49 3.73
CA ARG A 112 -7.13 -2.39 4.75
C ARG A 112 -8.31 -3.35 4.57
N ASN A 113 -8.50 -3.92 3.38
CA ASN A 113 -9.55 -4.93 3.07
C ASN A 113 -8.94 -6.32 2.81
N TRP A 114 -7.68 -6.53 3.18
CA TRP A 114 -7.00 -7.81 3.00
C TRP A 114 -7.49 -8.81 4.03
N THR A 115 -7.71 -10.05 3.59
CA THR A 115 -8.17 -11.18 4.40
C THR A 115 -7.50 -12.45 3.86
N PHE A 116 -7.49 -13.55 4.62
CA PHE A 116 -6.98 -14.84 4.13
C PHE A 116 -7.92 -15.51 3.10
N ALA A 117 -9.13 -14.99 2.90
CA ALA A 117 -10.13 -15.55 2.00
C ALA A 117 -9.80 -15.33 0.51
N GLY A 118 -10.37 -16.19 -0.35
CA GLY A 118 -10.48 -15.93 -1.79
C GLY A 118 -9.15 -15.87 -2.55
N GLY A 119 -8.16 -16.67 -2.16
CA GLY A 119 -6.87 -16.75 -2.87
C GLY A 119 -5.98 -15.50 -2.71
N LYS A 120 -6.30 -14.59 -1.78
CA LYS A 120 -5.45 -13.42 -1.46
C LYS A 120 -4.09 -13.82 -0.91
N ALA A 121 -4.01 -14.89 -0.11
CA ALA A 121 -2.73 -15.45 0.36
C ALA A 121 -1.88 -15.96 -0.82
N ARG A 122 -2.49 -16.68 -1.76
CA ARG A 122 -1.83 -17.09 -3.01
C ARG A 122 -1.31 -15.89 -3.81
N LYS A 123 -2.11 -14.82 -3.93
CA LYS A 123 -1.66 -13.56 -4.58
C LYS A 123 -0.52 -12.89 -3.84
N LEU A 124 -0.49 -12.96 -2.50
CA LEU A 124 0.61 -12.43 -1.70
C LEU A 124 1.92 -13.21 -1.98
N ILE A 125 1.85 -14.53 -2.00
CA ILE A 125 3.00 -15.38 -2.33
C ILE A 125 3.47 -15.10 -3.76
N THR A 126 2.57 -15.13 -4.74
CA THR A 126 2.93 -14.97 -6.16
C THR A 126 3.40 -13.56 -6.53
N ASN A 127 2.84 -12.51 -5.95
CA ASN A 127 3.16 -11.12 -6.33
C ASN A 127 4.16 -10.43 -5.40
N VAL A 128 4.55 -11.06 -4.28
CA VAL A 128 5.53 -10.49 -3.33
C VAL A 128 6.58 -11.52 -2.96
N GLY A 129 6.17 -12.70 -2.49
CA GLY A 129 7.11 -13.74 -2.05
C GLY A 129 7.99 -14.29 -3.17
N VAL A 130 7.43 -14.56 -4.35
CA VAL A 130 8.21 -15.05 -5.50
C VAL A 130 9.12 -13.96 -6.07
N PRO A 131 8.65 -12.73 -6.33
CA PRO A 131 9.56 -11.64 -6.69
C PRO A 131 10.67 -11.41 -5.65
N TYR A 132 10.38 -11.55 -4.35
CA TYR A 132 11.42 -11.48 -3.31
C TYR A 132 12.52 -12.50 -3.55
N VAL A 133 12.16 -13.80 -3.66
CA VAL A 133 13.15 -14.86 -3.88
C VAL A 133 13.90 -14.65 -5.19
N VAL A 134 13.21 -14.37 -6.30
CA VAL A 134 13.86 -14.17 -7.61
C VAL A 134 14.87 -13.04 -7.57
N PHE A 135 14.51 -11.89 -6.97
CA PHE A 135 15.40 -10.75 -6.90
C PHE A 135 16.49 -10.88 -5.85
N GLU A 136 16.25 -11.59 -4.74
CA GLU A 136 17.31 -11.93 -3.78
C GLU A 136 18.42 -12.71 -4.47
N PHE A 137 18.07 -13.80 -5.17
CA PHE A 137 19.02 -14.57 -5.95
C PHE A 137 19.71 -13.72 -7.03
N ALA A 138 18.94 -12.92 -7.78
CA ALA A 138 19.51 -12.08 -8.84
C ALA A 138 20.50 -11.04 -8.30
N TYR A 139 20.21 -10.41 -7.16
CA TYR A 139 21.11 -9.45 -6.52
C TYR A 139 22.36 -10.12 -5.97
N SER A 140 22.24 -11.27 -5.29
CA SER A 140 23.41 -12.02 -4.80
C SER A 140 24.34 -12.47 -5.93
N ILE A 141 23.77 -12.99 -7.03
CA ILE A 141 24.57 -13.38 -8.21
C ILE A 141 25.25 -12.16 -8.83
N TYR A 142 24.52 -11.05 -8.97
CA TYR A 142 25.08 -9.83 -9.53
C TYR A 142 26.26 -9.32 -8.70
N ASP A 143 26.13 -9.30 -7.37
CA ASP A 143 27.19 -8.81 -6.49
C ASP A 143 28.41 -9.74 -6.43
N TRP A 144 28.18 -11.05 -6.56
CA TRP A 144 29.25 -12.03 -6.76
C TRP A 144 30.00 -11.78 -8.07
N LEU A 145 29.29 -11.62 -9.19
CA LEU A 145 29.89 -11.28 -10.48
C LEU A 145 30.64 -9.93 -10.47
N ALA A 146 30.18 -8.99 -9.66
CA ALA A 146 30.79 -7.66 -9.51
C ALA A 146 32.06 -7.66 -8.63
N GLY A 147 32.50 -8.82 -8.12
CA GLY A 147 33.80 -8.96 -7.46
C GLY A 147 33.76 -9.31 -5.97
N ARG A 148 32.62 -9.76 -5.42
CA ARG A 148 32.67 -10.45 -4.12
C ARG A 148 33.30 -11.83 -4.28
N ASN A 149 34.20 -12.18 -3.35
CA ASN A 149 34.89 -13.47 -3.36
C ASN A 149 33.97 -14.65 -3.00
N GLU A 150 32.87 -14.42 -2.28
CA GLU A 150 31.96 -15.47 -1.82
C GLU A 150 30.51 -15.19 -2.26
N LEU A 151 29.85 -16.22 -2.80
CA LEU A 151 28.43 -16.18 -3.15
C LEU A 151 27.60 -16.44 -1.89
N GLU A 152 27.14 -15.36 -1.25
CA GLU A 152 26.22 -15.42 -0.13
C GLU A 152 24.78 -15.22 -0.60
N ILE A 153 23.98 -16.29 -0.54
CA ILE A 153 22.54 -16.24 -0.78
C ILE A 153 21.84 -16.54 0.53
N SER A 154 21.22 -15.53 1.13
CA SER A 154 20.45 -15.68 2.36
C SER A 154 19.01 -15.22 2.14
N LEU A 155 18.06 -16.15 2.23
CA LEU A 155 16.65 -15.79 2.21
C LEU A 155 16.18 -15.08 3.49
N LEU A 156 16.99 -15.14 4.55
CA LEU A 156 16.67 -14.55 5.85
C LEU A 156 17.28 -13.17 6.01
N ASN A 157 18.41 -12.88 5.35
CA ASN A 157 19.09 -11.58 5.44
C ASN A 157 18.95 -10.86 4.09
N PRO A 158 17.87 -10.10 3.90
CA PRO A 158 17.53 -9.56 2.60
C PRO A 158 18.61 -8.60 2.07
N TYR A 159 19.06 -8.83 0.85
CA TYR A 159 20.07 -8.00 0.20
C TYR A 159 19.50 -6.67 -0.35
N TYR A 160 20.12 -5.54 0.06
CA TYR A 160 19.98 -4.20 -0.51
C TYR A 160 18.53 -3.65 -0.56
N LEU A 161 17.74 -4.03 -1.57
CA LEU A 161 16.37 -3.54 -1.80
C LEU A 161 15.30 -4.60 -1.45
N THR A 162 15.67 -5.86 -1.29
CA THR A 162 14.67 -6.94 -1.10
C THR A 162 14.01 -6.91 0.27
N TRP A 163 14.60 -6.19 1.25
CA TRP A 163 14.06 -6.04 2.61
C TRP A 163 12.63 -5.54 2.61
N PHE A 164 12.28 -4.62 1.70
CA PHE A 164 10.94 -4.06 1.64
C PHE A 164 9.91 -5.09 1.19
N LEU A 165 10.28 -6.01 0.29
CA LEU A 165 9.37 -7.08 -0.15
C LEU A 165 9.13 -8.07 0.97
N LEU A 166 10.18 -8.45 1.70
CA LEU A 166 10.08 -9.28 2.89
C LEU A 166 9.22 -8.61 3.97
N ALA A 167 9.50 -7.35 4.29
CA ALA A 167 8.71 -6.56 5.24
C ALA A 167 7.25 -6.44 4.80
N LEU A 168 7.00 -6.15 3.52
CA LEU A 168 5.68 -6.07 2.95
C LEU A 168 4.92 -7.40 3.03
N PHE A 169 5.61 -8.52 2.81
CA PHE A 169 5.04 -9.85 2.97
C PHE A 169 4.56 -10.06 4.41
N MET A 170 5.42 -9.77 5.40
CA MET A 170 5.10 -9.90 6.83
C MET A 170 3.98 -8.94 7.28
N TRP A 171 4.00 -7.69 6.85
CA TRP A 171 2.96 -6.70 7.17
C TRP A 171 1.61 -7.08 6.57
N ARG A 172 1.57 -7.51 5.31
CA ARG A 172 0.32 -7.99 4.69
C ARG A 172 -0.20 -9.25 5.37
N LEU A 173 0.68 -10.18 5.70
CA LEU A 173 0.32 -11.41 6.40
C LEU A 173 -0.30 -11.12 7.78
N SER A 174 0.25 -10.14 8.51
CA SER A 174 -0.25 -9.74 9.83
C SER A 174 -1.50 -8.83 9.80
N THR A 175 -1.94 -8.36 8.62
CA THR A 175 -3.07 -7.41 8.49
C THR A 175 -4.34 -7.82 9.24
N PRO A 176 -4.82 -9.09 9.20
CA PRO A 176 -6.05 -9.46 9.89
C PRO A 176 -5.96 -9.36 11.40
N VAL A 177 -4.76 -9.45 11.97
CA VAL A 177 -4.52 -9.26 13.40
C VAL A 177 -4.73 -7.77 13.75
N TRP A 178 -4.11 -6.87 12.98
CA TRP A 178 -4.25 -5.42 13.19
C TRP A 178 -5.68 -4.91 13.03
N GLN A 179 -6.48 -5.54 12.16
CA GLN A 179 -7.90 -5.20 11.98
C GLN A 179 -8.77 -5.55 13.19
N GLN A 180 -8.33 -6.46 14.06
CA GLN A 180 -9.07 -6.91 15.25
C GLN A 180 -8.66 -6.15 16.53
N ILE A 181 -7.50 -5.50 16.52
CA ILE A 181 -7.01 -4.72 17.66
C ILE A 181 -7.79 -3.40 17.77
N ARG A 182 -8.20 -3.03 19.00
CA ARG A 182 -8.97 -1.80 19.27
C ARG A 182 -8.18 -0.52 18.99
N TRP A 183 -6.88 -0.52 19.31
CA TRP A 183 -5.96 0.61 19.20
C TRP A 183 -4.70 0.20 18.40
N PRO A 184 -4.85 -0.19 17.11
CA PRO A 184 -3.79 -0.88 16.39
C PRO A 184 -2.54 -0.02 16.21
N LEU A 185 -2.71 1.29 16.01
CA LEU A 185 -1.59 2.22 15.85
C LEU A 185 -0.77 2.37 17.14
N ALA A 186 -1.43 2.51 18.30
CA ALA A 186 -0.74 2.62 19.58
C ALA A 186 0.06 1.34 19.89
N VAL A 187 -0.54 0.18 19.62
CA VAL A 187 0.13 -1.12 19.78
C VAL A 187 1.32 -1.24 18.83
N ALA A 188 1.17 -0.86 17.56
CA ALA A 188 2.27 -0.88 16.59
C ALA A 188 3.43 0.04 16.99
N VAL A 189 3.15 1.25 17.51
CA VAL A 189 4.17 2.15 18.05
C VAL A 189 4.86 1.51 19.26
N GLY A 190 4.11 0.90 20.17
CA GLY A 190 4.67 0.16 21.31
C GLY A 190 5.66 -0.92 20.87
N PHE A 191 5.26 -1.77 19.91
CA PHE A 191 6.15 -2.80 19.34
C PHE A 191 7.39 -2.20 18.68
N ALA A 192 7.25 -1.12 17.92
CA ALA A 192 8.38 -0.45 17.29
C ALA A 192 9.37 0.09 18.33
N LEU A 193 8.90 0.77 19.37
CA LEU A 193 9.77 1.31 20.42
C LEU A 193 10.46 0.21 21.21
N LEU A 194 9.73 -0.86 21.59
CA LEU A 194 10.31 -2.02 22.28
C LEU A 194 11.37 -2.71 21.41
N SER A 195 11.13 -2.82 20.10
CA SER A 195 12.10 -3.43 19.19
C SER A 195 13.43 -2.68 19.18
N TYR A 196 13.44 -1.36 19.34
CA TYR A 196 14.69 -0.59 19.39
C TYR A 196 15.41 -0.63 20.74
N MET A 197 14.75 -1.08 21.80
CA MET A 197 15.32 -1.24 23.16
C MET A 197 15.96 -2.61 23.39
N SER A 198 15.81 -3.54 22.45
CA SER A 198 16.29 -4.93 22.56
C SER A 198 17.25 -5.26 21.43
N ASP A 199 18.08 -6.28 21.62
CA ASP A 199 18.84 -6.90 20.53
C ASP A 199 17.99 -8.04 19.93
N LEU A 200 17.48 -7.82 18.72
CA LEU A 200 16.68 -8.82 18.00
C LEU A 200 17.49 -9.53 16.91
N GLY A 201 18.78 -9.22 16.78
CA GLY A 201 19.65 -9.68 15.69
C GLY A 201 19.30 -9.08 14.32
N GLY A 202 20.11 -9.44 13.32
CA GLY A 202 19.97 -8.94 11.94
C GLY A 202 19.00 -9.73 11.06
N THR A 203 18.52 -10.89 11.53
CA THR A 203 17.66 -11.78 10.74
C THR A 203 16.37 -11.07 10.34
N PHE A 204 15.99 -11.20 9.07
CA PHE A 204 14.82 -10.57 8.44
C PHE A 204 14.81 -9.04 8.43
N ASP A 205 15.93 -8.38 8.73
CA ASP A 205 15.95 -6.92 8.92
C ASP A 205 14.93 -6.49 10.00
N ILE A 206 14.78 -7.29 11.06
CA ILE A 206 13.62 -7.26 11.96
C ILE A 206 13.37 -5.90 12.63
N HIS A 207 14.43 -5.18 13.02
CA HIS A 207 14.31 -3.82 13.56
C HIS A 207 13.67 -2.86 12.57
N ARG A 208 13.98 -2.99 11.28
CA ARG A 208 13.38 -2.18 10.22
C ARG A 208 11.94 -2.61 9.95
N VAL A 209 11.65 -3.91 9.96
CA VAL A 209 10.29 -4.45 9.78
C VAL A 209 9.34 -4.00 10.88
N ILE A 210 9.73 -4.15 12.15
CA ILE A 210 8.91 -3.75 13.30
C ILE A 210 8.94 -2.23 13.48
N GLY A 211 10.09 -1.60 13.29
CA GLY A 211 10.28 -0.17 13.40
C GLY A 211 9.41 0.66 12.45
N LEU A 212 9.17 0.18 11.22
CA LEU A 212 8.33 0.86 10.23
C LEU A 212 6.87 0.38 10.20
N LEU A 213 6.52 -0.64 10.98
CA LEU A 213 5.15 -1.15 11.15
C LEU A 213 4.12 -0.06 11.53
N PRO A 214 4.44 0.95 12.38
CA PRO A 214 3.49 2.02 12.70
C PRO A 214 2.96 2.75 11.46
N PHE A 215 3.79 2.96 10.44
CA PHE A 215 3.36 3.59 9.19
C PHE A 215 2.43 2.68 8.37
N TYR A 216 2.67 1.37 8.41
CA TYR A 216 1.81 0.40 7.72
C TYR A 216 0.42 0.37 8.35
N VAL A 217 0.39 0.30 9.69
CA VAL A 217 -0.84 0.29 10.48
C VAL A 217 -1.56 1.63 10.41
N LEU A 218 -0.83 2.75 10.38
CA LEU A 218 -1.42 4.06 10.06
C LEU A 218 -2.15 3.98 8.72
N GLY A 219 -1.50 3.46 7.68
CA GLY A 219 -2.14 3.19 6.39
C GLY A 219 -3.45 2.38 6.50
N LEU A 220 -3.46 1.29 7.26
CA LEU A 220 -4.64 0.44 7.48
C LEU A 220 -5.83 1.20 8.11
N THR A 221 -5.54 2.14 9.01
CA THR A 221 -6.57 2.93 9.72
C THR A 221 -7.07 4.13 8.93
N LEU A 222 -6.36 4.55 7.87
CA LEU A 222 -6.75 5.69 7.06
C LEU A 222 -7.99 5.40 6.19
N LYS A 223 -8.93 6.34 6.21
CA LYS A 223 -10.16 6.37 5.40
C LYS A 223 -10.03 7.35 4.23
N PRO A 224 -10.84 7.22 3.16
CA PRO A 224 -10.80 8.14 2.03
C PRO A 224 -10.93 9.61 2.44
N VAL A 225 -11.76 9.91 3.44
CA VAL A 225 -11.97 11.27 3.97
C VAL A 225 -10.67 11.96 4.43
N HIS A 226 -9.71 11.22 4.99
CA HIS A 226 -8.43 11.79 5.42
C HIS A 226 -7.61 12.29 4.22
N PHE A 227 -7.68 11.59 3.08
CA PHE A 227 -7.01 12.02 1.85
C PHE A 227 -7.76 13.18 1.19
N GLU A 228 -9.09 13.26 1.31
CA GLU A 228 -9.85 14.41 0.81
C GLU A 228 -9.45 15.73 1.50
N LEU A 229 -9.02 15.67 2.77
CA LEU A 229 -8.44 16.84 3.46
C LEU A 229 -7.13 17.31 2.82
N LEU A 230 -6.23 16.36 2.47
CA LEU A 230 -4.98 16.64 1.76
C LEU A 230 -5.24 17.09 0.31
N LYS A 231 -6.40 16.73 -0.23
CA LYS A 231 -6.93 17.22 -1.51
C LYS A 231 -7.69 18.54 -1.36
N LYS A 232 -7.48 19.37 -0.35
CA LYS A 232 -7.97 20.77 -0.37
C LYS A 232 -6.97 21.69 -1.07
N PRO A 233 -7.40 22.75 -1.78
CA PRO A 233 -6.48 23.71 -2.41
C PRO A 233 -5.50 24.34 -1.40
N VAL A 234 -5.98 24.64 -0.18
CA VAL A 234 -5.19 25.21 0.93
C VAL A 234 -4.11 24.24 1.44
N ALA A 235 -4.31 22.93 1.31
CA ALA A 235 -3.33 21.95 1.77
C ALA A 235 -2.03 21.97 0.93
N ARG A 236 -2.09 22.42 -0.33
CA ARG A 236 -0.93 22.48 -1.23
C ARG A 236 0.16 23.46 -0.77
N PRO A 237 -0.13 24.76 -0.57
CA PRO A 237 0.88 25.68 -0.07
C PRO A 237 1.38 25.29 1.32
N ILE A 238 0.51 24.80 2.21
CA ILE A 238 0.91 24.28 3.53
C ILE A 238 1.89 23.11 3.36
N GLY A 239 1.57 22.12 2.52
CA GLY A 239 2.46 20.99 2.25
C GLY A 239 3.79 21.45 1.66
N ALA A 240 3.80 22.46 0.79
CA ALA A 240 5.03 22.96 0.18
C ALA A 240 5.92 23.63 1.23
N VAL A 241 5.34 24.48 2.08
CA VAL A 241 6.05 25.10 3.22
C VAL A 241 6.59 24.04 4.17
N VAL A 242 5.81 23.02 4.51
CA VAL A 242 6.24 21.92 5.40
C VAL A 242 7.39 21.11 4.79
N LEU A 243 7.34 20.81 3.49
CA LEU A 243 8.44 20.12 2.81
C LEU A 243 9.71 20.98 2.75
N LEU A 244 9.58 22.29 2.47
CA LEU A 244 10.70 23.22 2.48
C LEU A 244 11.30 23.38 3.89
N ALA A 245 10.45 23.48 4.91
CA ALA A 245 10.88 23.53 6.31
C ALA A 245 11.57 22.22 6.74
N GLY A 246 11.03 21.07 6.32
CA GLY A 246 11.67 19.77 6.54
C GLY A 246 13.04 19.66 5.87
N LEU A 247 13.14 20.11 4.62
CA LEU A 247 14.41 20.16 3.88
C LEU A 247 15.41 21.06 4.61
N GLY A 248 15.03 22.29 4.95
CA GLY A 248 15.86 23.20 5.73
C GLY A 248 16.30 22.59 7.06
N GLY A 249 15.37 21.94 7.79
CA GLY A 249 15.66 21.21 9.02
C GLY A 249 16.71 20.13 8.82
N THR A 250 16.64 19.33 7.75
CA THR A 250 17.67 18.32 7.47
C THR A 250 19.04 18.92 7.18
N TYR A 251 19.13 20.06 6.48
CA TYR A 251 20.41 20.76 6.29
C TYR A 251 21.00 21.26 7.60
N LEU A 252 20.17 21.68 8.54
CA LEU A 252 20.62 22.14 9.85
C LEU A 252 21.15 21.01 10.73
N VAL A 253 20.65 19.77 10.58
CA VAL A 253 21.01 18.65 11.46
C VAL A 253 21.93 17.61 10.82
N MET A 254 22.19 17.68 9.51
CA MET A 254 22.90 16.63 8.75
C MET A 254 24.32 16.31 9.25
N ASP A 255 24.97 17.27 9.92
CA ASP A 255 26.32 17.12 10.48
C ASP A 255 26.32 16.85 11.99
N HIS A 256 25.15 16.95 12.64
CA HIS A 256 24.99 16.77 14.09
C HIS A 256 24.36 15.43 14.47
N MET A 257 23.90 14.65 13.49
CA MET A 257 23.23 13.38 13.72
C MET A 257 23.80 12.29 12.83
N SER A 258 23.89 11.08 13.38
CA SER A 258 24.21 9.90 12.58
C SER A 258 23.16 9.69 11.51
N ARG A 259 23.59 9.46 10.27
CA ARG A 259 22.68 9.11 9.17
C ARG A 259 21.96 7.79 9.43
N ASN A 260 22.50 6.92 10.30
CA ASN A 260 21.92 5.60 10.58
C ASN A 260 20.49 5.66 11.13
N TRP A 261 20.11 6.76 11.79
CA TRP A 261 18.75 7.00 12.26
C TRP A 261 17.70 6.77 11.17
N ILE A 262 17.93 7.29 9.95
CA ILE A 262 16.95 7.26 8.84
C ILE A 262 16.81 5.89 8.18
N PHE A 263 17.66 4.91 8.52
CA PHE A 263 17.56 3.55 8.00
C PHE A 263 16.58 2.67 8.79
N TRP A 264 16.14 3.14 9.97
CA TRP A 264 15.19 2.44 10.84
C TRP A 264 15.61 1.02 11.26
N LYS A 265 16.88 0.63 11.03
CA LYS A 265 17.37 -0.74 11.22
C LYS A 265 18.17 -0.94 12.51
N ASP A 266 18.66 0.13 13.12
CA ASP A 266 19.59 0.04 14.23
C ASP A 266 18.87 0.22 15.58
N ALA A 267 19.23 -0.60 16.55
CA ALA A 267 18.81 -0.46 17.94
C ALA A 267 19.44 0.78 18.61
N HIS A 268 18.90 1.20 19.75
CA HIS A 268 19.38 2.42 20.43
C HIS A 268 20.86 2.30 20.83
N PHE A 269 21.28 1.12 21.29
CA PHE A 269 22.66 0.88 21.72
C PHE A 269 23.65 0.91 20.55
N GLU A 270 23.26 0.44 19.36
CA GLU A 270 24.08 0.50 18.13
C GLU A 270 24.28 1.94 17.65
N LEU A 271 23.35 2.84 18.01
CA LEU A 271 23.43 4.27 17.75
C LEU A 271 24.17 5.04 18.85
N GLY A 272 24.69 4.33 19.87
CA GLY A 272 25.44 4.92 20.98
C GLY A 272 24.58 5.78 21.91
N VAL A 273 23.26 5.56 21.96
CA VAL A 273 22.33 6.34 22.80
C VAL A 273 21.58 5.45 23.78
N GLY A 274 21.26 6.01 24.96
CA GLY A 274 20.42 5.33 25.94
C GLY A 274 18.96 5.21 25.48
N ASN A 275 18.25 4.20 26.01
CA ASN A 275 16.87 3.88 25.62
C ASN A 275 15.90 5.07 25.74
N PHE A 276 16.06 5.94 26.73
CA PHE A 276 15.21 7.12 26.89
C PHE A 276 15.35 8.12 25.73
N TYR A 277 16.58 8.58 25.47
CA TYR A 277 16.87 9.52 24.38
C TYR A 277 16.57 8.91 23.01
N GLY A 278 16.93 7.63 22.80
CA GLY A 278 16.63 6.95 21.55
C GLY A 278 15.14 6.82 21.29
N THR A 279 14.34 6.52 22.33
CA THR A 279 12.88 6.46 22.22
C THR A 279 12.27 7.81 21.91
N LEU A 280 12.74 8.88 22.57
CA LEU A 280 12.31 10.24 22.29
C LEU A 280 12.63 10.63 20.84
N MET A 281 13.82 10.29 20.36
CA MET A 281 14.23 10.51 18.97
C MET A 281 13.33 9.73 17.99
N ARG A 282 13.05 8.45 18.24
CA ARG A 282 12.16 7.64 17.38
C ARG A 282 10.74 8.22 17.33
N LEU A 283 10.19 8.68 18.45
CA LEU A 283 8.89 9.35 18.51
C LEU A 283 8.89 10.64 17.68
N ALA A 284 9.93 11.47 17.82
CA ALA A 284 10.09 12.69 17.03
C ALA A 284 10.20 12.37 15.52
N MET A 285 10.96 11.34 15.16
CA MET A 285 11.07 10.88 13.77
C MET A 285 9.75 10.33 13.22
N PHE A 286 8.98 9.57 14.00
CA PHE A 286 7.65 9.10 13.60
C PHE A 286 6.71 10.27 13.29
N ALA A 287 6.69 11.29 14.16
CA ALA A 287 5.91 12.49 13.97
C ALA A 287 6.37 13.26 12.72
N ALA A 288 7.67 13.52 12.59
CA ALA A 288 8.25 14.24 11.47
C ALA A 288 7.97 13.54 10.13
N ALA A 289 8.23 12.24 10.05
CA ALA A 289 7.94 11.45 8.86
C ALA A 289 6.44 11.46 8.51
N THR A 290 5.55 11.32 9.49
CA THR A 290 4.09 11.37 9.25
C THR A 290 3.66 12.72 8.68
N VAL A 291 4.18 13.81 9.23
CA VAL A 291 3.92 15.18 8.73
C VAL A 291 4.45 15.36 7.31
N LEU A 292 5.67 14.91 7.02
CA LEU A 292 6.26 14.98 5.68
C LEU A 292 5.51 14.11 4.66
N VAL A 293 5.04 12.92 5.06
CA VAL A 293 4.17 12.07 4.23
C VAL A 293 2.88 12.82 3.88
N ALA A 294 2.21 13.42 4.87
CA ALA A 294 0.99 14.18 4.64
C ALA A 294 1.22 15.40 3.73
N ALA A 295 2.32 16.13 3.96
CA ALA A 295 2.73 17.28 3.16
C ALA A 295 3.02 16.90 1.70
N PHE A 296 3.77 15.82 1.49
CA PHE A 296 4.03 15.27 0.17
C PHE A 296 2.74 14.89 -0.56
N LEU A 297 1.86 14.15 0.12
CA LEU A 297 0.57 13.74 -0.43
C LEU A 297 -0.32 14.94 -0.81
N ALA A 298 -0.27 16.05 -0.06
CA ALA A 298 -1.00 17.27 -0.40
C ALA A 298 -0.56 17.90 -1.73
N LEU A 299 0.70 17.72 -2.14
CA LEU A 299 1.23 18.24 -3.41
C LEU A 299 0.86 17.36 -4.62
N VAL A 300 0.56 16.07 -4.39
CA VAL A 300 0.30 15.12 -5.46
C VAL A 300 -0.87 15.58 -6.36
N PRO A 301 -0.68 15.63 -7.70
CA PRO A 301 -1.75 15.94 -8.64
C PRO A 301 -2.90 14.93 -8.56
N ARG A 302 -4.13 15.43 -8.65
CA ARG A 302 -5.35 14.61 -8.53
C ARG A 302 -5.89 14.13 -9.87
N ARG A 303 -5.57 14.85 -10.94
CA ARG A 303 -6.08 14.53 -12.28
C ARG A 303 -5.23 13.43 -12.91
N ARG A 304 -5.79 12.80 -13.92
CA ARG A 304 -5.03 11.90 -14.80
C ARG A 304 -4.04 12.73 -15.62
N HIS A 305 -2.79 12.32 -15.59
CA HIS A 305 -1.70 12.86 -16.41
C HIS A 305 -1.03 11.71 -17.18
N TRP A 306 -0.09 12.02 -18.07
CA TRP A 306 0.63 11.03 -18.88
C TRP A 306 1.36 9.99 -18.00
N PHE A 307 1.90 10.41 -16.86
CA PHE A 307 2.62 9.55 -15.91
C PHE A 307 1.72 8.72 -14.99
N THR A 308 0.41 9.00 -14.92
CA THR A 308 -0.50 8.27 -14.01
C THR A 308 -0.48 6.77 -14.29
N LYS A 309 -0.36 6.36 -15.56
CA LYS A 309 -0.28 4.94 -15.93
C LYS A 309 1.02 4.28 -15.43
N LEU A 310 2.11 5.04 -15.31
CA LEU A 310 3.41 4.56 -14.82
C LEU A 310 3.36 4.23 -13.33
N GLY A 311 2.50 4.91 -12.56
CA GLY A 311 2.24 4.62 -11.15
C GLY A 311 1.71 3.19 -10.87
N ALA A 312 1.28 2.47 -11.90
CA ALA A 312 0.92 1.06 -11.79
C ALA A 312 2.12 0.11 -11.78
N TYR A 313 3.27 0.54 -12.30
CA TYR A 313 4.44 -0.30 -12.56
C TYR A 313 5.64 0.08 -11.67
N THR A 314 5.39 0.74 -10.55
CA THR A 314 6.45 1.23 -9.65
C THR A 314 7.29 0.12 -9.03
N LEU A 315 6.75 -1.11 -8.93
CA LEU A 315 7.53 -2.27 -8.47
C LEU A 315 8.67 -2.64 -9.44
N TYR A 316 8.49 -2.39 -10.75
CA TYR A 316 9.53 -2.62 -11.76
C TYR A 316 10.69 -1.66 -11.55
N ALA A 317 10.43 -0.36 -11.45
CA ALA A 317 11.45 0.61 -11.12
C ALA A 317 12.09 0.31 -9.75
N TYR A 318 11.32 -0.09 -8.74
CA TYR A 318 11.83 -0.47 -7.43
C TYR A 318 12.86 -1.60 -7.49
N LEU A 319 12.57 -2.67 -8.21
CA LEU A 319 13.47 -3.82 -8.25
C LEU A 319 14.59 -3.67 -9.28
N LEU A 320 14.39 -2.93 -10.37
CA LEU A 320 15.37 -2.85 -11.46
C LEU A 320 16.38 -1.71 -11.30
N HIS A 321 16.04 -0.62 -10.60
CA HIS A 321 16.97 0.51 -10.47
C HIS A 321 18.24 0.14 -9.70
N GLY A 322 18.16 -0.81 -8.77
CA GLY A 322 19.32 -1.26 -8.01
C GLY A 322 20.40 -1.91 -8.88
N PHE A 323 20.01 -2.60 -9.96
CA PHE A 323 20.98 -3.10 -10.95
C PHE A 323 21.67 -1.96 -11.70
N VAL A 324 20.95 -0.87 -11.99
CA VAL A 324 21.53 0.31 -12.64
C VAL A 324 22.51 1.02 -11.71
N THR A 325 22.13 1.24 -10.43
CA THR A 325 23.04 1.89 -9.47
C THR A 325 24.27 1.05 -9.19
N ARG A 326 24.14 -0.27 -9.15
CA ARG A 326 25.26 -1.21 -9.00
C ARG A 326 26.13 -1.28 -10.25
N LEU A 327 25.56 -1.22 -11.45
CA LEU A 327 26.31 -1.15 -12.69
C LEU A 327 27.18 0.11 -12.76
N LEU A 328 26.63 1.26 -12.37
CA LEU A 328 27.39 2.50 -12.28
C LEU A 328 28.51 2.42 -11.24
N ASN A 329 28.31 1.66 -10.16
CA ASN A 329 29.35 1.39 -9.17
C ASN A 329 30.46 0.50 -9.75
N PHE A 330 30.08 -0.61 -10.38
CA PHE A 330 31.00 -1.58 -10.98
C PHE A 330 31.85 -0.94 -12.10
N THR A 331 31.24 -0.11 -12.94
CA THR A 331 31.91 0.60 -14.03
C THR A 331 32.69 1.84 -13.56
N GLY A 332 32.68 2.14 -12.25
CA GLY A 332 33.42 3.27 -11.67
C GLY A 332 32.82 4.65 -11.93
N TRP A 333 31.65 4.75 -12.57
CA TRP A 333 31.03 6.03 -12.93
C TRP A 333 30.74 6.93 -11.73
N TRP A 334 30.43 6.35 -10.57
CA TRP A 334 30.23 7.12 -9.34
C TRP A 334 31.48 7.87 -8.87
N HIS A 335 32.68 7.52 -9.33
CA HIS A 335 33.93 8.19 -8.98
C HIS A 335 34.28 9.33 -9.94
N ALA A 336 33.44 9.62 -10.94
CA ALA A 336 33.71 10.69 -11.87
C ALA A 336 33.59 12.06 -11.18
N ASP A 337 34.68 12.83 -11.15
CA ASP A 337 34.79 14.10 -10.41
C ASP A 337 33.65 15.08 -10.70
N TRP A 338 33.19 15.14 -11.95
CA TRP A 338 32.12 16.05 -12.37
C TRP A 338 30.80 15.78 -11.63
N MET A 339 30.53 14.54 -11.19
CA MET A 339 29.33 14.19 -10.42
C MET A 339 29.37 14.71 -8.98
N HIS A 340 30.57 14.89 -8.42
CA HIS A 340 30.80 15.41 -7.07
C HIS A 340 30.82 16.94 -6.99
N THR A 341 30.15 17.59 -7.94
CA THR A 341 29.93 19.04 -7.95
C THR A 341 28.44 19.33 -7.75
N ILE A 342 28.09 20.56 -7.33
CA ILE A 342 26.67 20.94 -7.17
C ILE A 342 25.88 20.74 -8.50
N PRO A 343 26.37 21.20 -9.67
CA PRO A 343 25.71 20.91 -10.94
C PRO A 343 25.64 19.40 -11.25
N GLY A 344 26.71 18.66 -10.96
CA GLY A 344 26.77 17.21 -11.14
C GLY A 344 25.68 16.47 -10.37
N VAL A 345 25.43 16.86 -9.12
CA VAL A 345 24.34 16.30 -8.30
C VAL A 345 22.99 16.50 -8.97
N PHE A 346 22.70 17.69 -9.51
CA PHE A 346 21.44 17.93 -10.21
C PHE A 346 21.33 17.12 -11.50
N VAL A 347 22.41 16.98 -12.26
CA VAL A 347 22.45 16.11 -13.45
C VAL A 347 22.16 14.65 -13.07
N VAL A 348 22.76 14.15 -11.98
CA VAL A 348 22.52 12.79 -11.47
C VAL A 348 21.07 12.62 -11.02
N ILE A 349 20.47 13.60 -10.33
CA ILE A 349 19.05 13.56 -9.99
C ILE A 349 18.20 13.51 -11.26
N CYS A 350 18.44 14.36 -12.24
CA CYS A 350 17.73 14.35 -13.52
C CYS A 350 17.84 12.99 -14.22
N GLY A 351 19.05 12.41 -14.27
CA GLY A 351 19.29 11.07 -14.78
C GLY A 351 18.51 10.00 -14.03
N ALA A 352 18.50 10.06 -12.69
CA ALA A 352 17.73 9.15 -11.85
C ALA A 352 16.21 9.24 -12.10
N LEU A 353 15.68 10.44 -12.31
CA LEU A 353 14.27 10.64 -12.67
C LEU A 353 13.94 10.05 -14.04
N VAL A 354 14.82 10.25 -15.04
CA VAL A 354 14.66 9.68 -16.39
C VAL A 354 14.71 8.15 -16.33
N VAL A 355 15.72 7.58 -15.66
CA VAL A 355 15.86 6.13 -15.49
C VAL A 355 14.66 5.55 -14.75
N GLY A 356 14.25 6.13 -13.62
CA GLY A 356 13.08 5.67 -12.86
C GLY A 356 11.78 5.71 -13.68
N THR A 357 11.61 6.75 -14.50
CA THR A 357 10.48 6.86 -15.43
C THR A 357 10.54 5.80 -16.53
N ALA A 358 11.72 5.59 -17.13
CA ALA A 358 11.94 4.60 -18.18
C ALA A 358 11.71 3.18 -17.67
N LEU A 359 12.11 2.87 -16.44
CA LEU A 359 11.89 1.56 -15.82
C LEU A 359 10.41 1.28 -15.51
N CYS A 360 9.56 2.31 -15.43
CA CYS A 360 8.10 2.14 -15.32
C CYS A 360 7.41 1.95 -16.69
N SER A 361 8.14 1.95 -17.80
CA SER A 361 7.58 1.91 -19.15
C SER A 361 7.05 0.52 -19.54
N LYS A 362 6.08 0.49 -20.47
CA LYS A 362 5.48 -0.76 -20.96
C LYS A 362 6.48 -1.77 -21.53
N PRO A 363 7.52 -1.38 -22.29
CA PRO A 363 8.53 -2.32 -22.76
C PRO A 363 9.20 -3.09 -21.63
N VAL A 364 9.64 -2.40 -20.57
CA VAL A 364 10.27 -3.01 -19.39
C VAL A 364 9.30 -3.95 -18.67
N VAL A 365 8.04 -3.54 -18.54
CA VAL A 365 6.99 -4.38 -17.95
C VAL A 365 6.82 -5.67 -18.75
N ARG A 366 6.76 -5.59 -20.08
CA ARG A 366 6.61 -6.78 -20.93
C ARG A 366 7.78 -7.74 -20.79
N THR A 367 9.01 -7.25 -20.78
CA THR A 367 10.21 -8.09 -20.70
C THR A 367 10.43 -8.68 -19.31
N MET A 368 10.02 -8.00 -18.24
CA MET A 368 10.30 -8.42 -16.86
C MET A 368 9.08 -9.00 -16.13
N SER A 369 7.89 -8.99 -16.74
CA SER A 369 6.66 -9.51 -16.12
C SER A 369 6.76 -10.98 -15.68
N TRP A 370 7.60 -11.79 -16.32
CA TRP A 370 7.80 -13.18 -15.93
C TRP A 370 8.42 -13.32 -14.52
N ALA A 371 9.26 -12.37 -14.12
CA ALA A 371 9.93 -12.35 -12.82
C ALA A 371 9.12 -11.61 -11.75
N LEU A 372 8.47 -10.48 -12.11
CA LEU A 372 7.75 -9.63 -11.16
C LEU A 372 6.27 -10.00 -10.98
N GLU A 373 5.64 -10.61 -11.98
CA GLU A 373 4.22 -10.99 -11.98
C GLU A 373 4.02 -12.44 -12.49
N PRO A 374 4.69 -13.44 -11.89
CA PRO A 374 4.63 -14.81 -12.38
C PRO A 374 3.23 -15.41 -12.21
N LYS A 375 2.67 -15.91 -13.32
CA LYS A 375 1.37 -16.62 -13.31
C LYS A 375 1.58 -18.06 -12.84
N LEU A 376 1.76 -18.26 -11.53
CA LEU A 376 1.92 -19.58 -10.92
C LEU A 376 0.56 -20.28 -10.70
N THR A 377 -0.27 -20.36 -11.74
CA THR A 377 -1.58 -21.02 -11.67
C THR A 377 -1.46 -22.53 -11.41
N TRP A 378 -0.33 -23.13 -11.77
CA TRP A 378 -0.03 -24.56 -11.67
C TRP A 378 0.48 -25.01 -10.28
N VAL A 379 1.06 -24.11 -9.48
CA VAL A 379 1.69 -24.47 -8.18
C VAL A 379 0.67 -24.70 -7.06
N PHE A 380 -0.50 -24.05 -7.11
CA PHE A 380 -1.44 -24.08 -5.98
C PHE A 380 -2.72 -24.85 -6.32
N THR A 381 -3.09 -25.73 -5.40
CA THR A 381 -4.38 -26.41 -5.33
C THR A 381 -5.41 -25.56 -4.59
N PRO A 382 -6.73 -25.85 -4.74
CA PRO A 382 -7.75 -25.25 -3.89
C PRO A 382 -7.46 -25.50 -2.40
N LEU A 383 -7.79 -24.53 -1.53
CA LEU A 383 -7.64 -24.69 -0.09
C LEU A 383 -8.34 -25.97 0.36
N ARG A 384 -7.59 -26.92 0.94
CA ARG A 384 -8.17 -28.11 1.56
C ARG A 384 -9.07 -27.64 2.69
N ARG A 385 -10.39 -27.81 2.50
CA ARG A 385 -11.33 -27.63 3.60
C ARG A 385 -11.08 -28.76 4.60
N PRO A 386 -11.01 -28.47 5.92
CA PRO A 386 -11.03 -29.54 6.91
C PRO A 386 -12.24 -30.43 6.59
N GLY A 387 -12.00 -31.74 6.41
CA GLY A 387 -13.09 -32.67 6.16
C GLY A 387 -14.09 -32.52 7.30
N ALA A 388 -15.38 -32.37 6.97
CA ALA A 388 -16.42 -32.46 7.98
C ALA A 388 -16.27 -33.85 8.62
N SER A 389 -15.73 -33.89 9.84
CA SER A 389 -15.82 -35.07 10.70
C SER A 389 -17.32 -35.33 10.87
N ARG A 390 -17.79 -36.41 10.26
CA ARG A 390 -19.16 -36.91 10.42
C ARG A 390 -19.37 -37.42 11.84
#